data_AF-A0A354YDM6-F1
#
_entry.id   AF-A0A354YDM6-F1
#
_cell.length_a   1.000
_cell.length_b   1.000
_cell.length_c   1.000
_cell.angle_alpha   90.00
_cell.angle_beta   90.00
_cell.angle_gamma   90.00
#
_symmetry.space_group_name_H-M   'P 1'
#
loop_
_entity.id
_entity.type
_entity.pdbx_description
1 polymer ?
#
loop_
_entity_poly.entity_id
_entity_poly.type
_entity_poly.pdbx_seq_one_letter_code
_entity_poly.pdbx_strand_id
1 'polypeptide(L)'
;MRHVLLSTLLLLSPTAAFAEQHCQASEPRSLELDLAGARTVMFEVHSHDLHLDARPGARPAFAGRACASRADLLKDLTVTQQRSGDKLVVTLEARPGTWTGLGNGYAYLDMRATVPDDVLVQLKVGSGDAWASGASALSADLGSGDVDIRNIKGAVTAKVGSGDLDVTDVGSFDLLAVGSGDVKARNIRGTAKIGSIGSGDVDVETVGGAVEAGTVGSGDLGIAGVGGGVTVESIGSGDLDVRDVGGDLRVGRKGSGDIRHRGVRGAVSLPRKD
;
A
#
# COMPACT_ATOMS: atom_id res chain seq x y z
N MET A 1 47.29 35.21 -48.45
CA MET A 1 46.88 33.79 -48.53
C MET A 1 47.56 33.10 -47.36
N ARG A 2 46.93 32.54 -46.33
CA ARG A 2 45.69 31.75 -46.21
C ARG A 2 45.02 32.03 -44.86
N HIS A 3 43.75 31.65 -44.81
CA HIS A 3 42.70 32.06 -43.90
C HIS A 3 42.72 31.39 -42.52
N VAL A 4 42.14 32.12 -41.57
CA VAL A 4 41.61 31.73 -40.27
C VAL A 4 40.51 30.67 -40.41
N LEU A 5 40.53 29.63 -39.59
CA LEU A 5 39.43 28.68 -39.29
C LEU A 5 39.61 28.25 -37.83
N LEU A 6 38.97 28.88 -36.84
CA LEU A 6 37.63 28.61 -36.28
C LEU A 6 37.33 27.11 -36.05
N SER A 7 37.31 26.69 -34.78
CA SER A 7 36.65 25.45 -34.32
C SER A 7 36.34 25.58 -32.82
N THR A 8 35.33 26.40 -32.52
CA THR A 8 34.70 26.52 -31.19
C THR A 8 33.86 25.27 -30.94
N LEU A 9 34.33 24.40 -30.05
CA LEU A 9 33.61 23.20 -29.64
C LEU A 9 32.52 23.61 -28.62
N LEU A 10 31.29 23.72 -29.09
CA LEU A 10 30.10 24.02 -28.27
C LEU A 10 29.70 22.74 -27.51
N LEU A 11 30.05 22.66 -26.23
CA LEU A 11 29.54 21.64 -25.30
C LEU A 11 28.07 21.95 -24.98
N LEU A 12 27.15 21.38 -25.76
CA LEU A 12 25.74 21.28 -25.38
C LEU A 12 25.59 20.22 -24.29
N SER A 13 25.50 20.66 -23.03
CA SER A 13 24.97 19.83 -21.95
C SER A 13 23.45 19.69 -22.13
N PRO A 14 22.90 18.47 -22.24
CA PRO A 14 21.45 18.29 -22.18
C PRO A 14 21.01 18.58 -20.75
N THR A 15 20.34 19.72 -20.56
CA THR A 15 19.49 19.96 -19.40
C THR A 15 18.34 18.98 -19.47
N ALA A 16 18.52 17.81 -18.85
CA ALA A 16 17.41 16.94 -18.50
C ALA A 16 16.64 17.62 -17.38
N ALA A 17 15.73 18.52 -17.78
CA ALA A 17 14.70 19.06 -16.91
C ALA A 17 13.68 17.94 -16.67
N PHE A 18 14.01 17.03 -15.75
CA PHE A 18 13.00 16.24 -15.09
C PHE A 18 12.41 17.10 -13.98
N ALA A 19 11.08 17.15 -13.93
CA ALA A 19 10.33 17.75 -12.84
C ALA A 19 10.64 16.99 -11.54
N GLU A 20 11.72 17.33 -10.85
CA GLU A 20 12.04 16.78 -9.55
C GLU A 20 11.37 17.62 -8.47
N GLN A 21 10.46 16.99 -7.74
CA GLN A 21 10.02 17.46 -6.43
C GLN A 21 11.26 17.90 -5.63
N HIS A 22 11.29 19.18 -5.25
CA HIS A 22 12.40 19.89 -4.63
C HIS A 22 13.22 19.03 -3.65
N CYS A 23 14.34 18.45 -4.09
CA CYS A 23 15.31 17.77 -3.23
C CYS A 23 16.63 18.57 -3.26
N GLN A 24 16.89 19.36 -2.20
CA GLN A 24 18.01 20.31 -2.17
C GLN A 24 19.38 19.62 -2.04
N ALA A 25 19.43 18.57 -1.23
CA ALA A 25 20.59 17.70 -1.10
C ALA A 25 20.14 16.26 -1.33
N SER A 26 20.85 15.54 -2.21
CA SER A 26 20.56 14.15 -2.54
C SER A 26 21.82 13.30 -2.55
N GLU A 27 21.71 12.07 -2.07
CA GLU A 27 22.80 11.09 -2.12
C GLU A 27 22.23 9.70 -2.42
N PRO A 28 22.85 8.90 -3.32
CA PRO A 28 22.39 7.56 -3.61
C PRO A 28 22.48 6.66 -2.38
N ARG A 29 21.51 5.75 -2.26
CA ARG A 29 21.46 4.69 -1.25
C ARG A 29 21.22 3.37 -1.96
N SER A 30 22.00 2.35 -1.61
CA SER A 30 21.84 1.02 -2.18
C SER A 30 22.25 -0.04 -1.16
N LEU A 31 21.57 -1.18 -1.19
CA LEU A 31 21.86 -2.32 -0.35
C LEU A 31 21.67 -3.60 -1.17
N GLU A 32 22.61 -4.54 -1.05
CA GLU A 32 22.41 -5.87 -1.61
C GLU A 32 21.51 -6.68 -0.67
N LEU A 33 20.31 -7.02 -1.16
CA LEU A 33 19.34 -7.79 -0.39
C LEU A 33 19.81 -9.24 -0.21
N ASP A 34 20.04 -9.65 1.03
CA ASP A 34 20.40 -11.04 1.35
C ASP A 34 19.16 -11.93 1.51
N LEU A 35 18.54 -12.26 0.38
CA LEU A 35 17.36 -13.13 0.33
C LEU A 35 17.71 -14.63 0.38
N ALA A 36 18.97 -15.03 0.59
CA ALA A 36 19.37 -16.44 0.50
C ALA A 36 18.64 -17.31 1.55
N GLY A 37 17.70 -18.14 1.11
CA GLY A 37 16.88 -18.95 2.03
C GLY A 37 15.86 -18.16 2.85
N ALA A 38 15.61 -16.88 2.51
CA ALA A 38 14.48 -16.14 3.05
C ALA A 38 13.22 -16.48 2.26
N ARG A 39 12.13 -16.82 2.95
CA ARG A 39 10.80 -17.02 2.35
C ARG A 39 9.96 -15.76 2.38
N THR A 40 10.30 -14.85 3.29
CA THR A 40 9.60 -13.59 3.49
C THR A 40 10.60 -12.45 3.49
N VAL A 41 10.24 -11.35 2.84
CA VAL A 41 10.93 -10.06 2.96
C VAL A 41 9.96 -9.04 3.53
N MET A 42 10.36 -8.40 4.62
CA MET A 42 9.59 -7.37 5.30
C MET A 42 10.30 -6.03 5.13
N PHE A 43 9.57 -5.03 4.62
CA PHE A 43 10.06 -3.67 4.51
C PHE A 43 9.40 -2.80 5.58
N GLU A 44 10.21 -2.23 6.47
CA GLU A 44 9.79 -1.24 7.44
C GLU A 44 10.10 0.16 6.91
N VAL A 45 9.07 0.79 6.35
CA VAL A 45 9.18 2.00 5.56
C VAL A 45 9.21 3.27 6.43
N HIS A 46 8.58 3.25 7.60
CA HIS A 46 8.51 4.41 8.50
C HIS A 46 7.95 5.66 7.79
N SER A 47 8.69 6.78 7.75
CA SER A 47 8.29 8.05 7.13
C SER A 47 8.96 8.27 5.77
N HIS A 48 9.16 7.18 5.02
CA HIS A 48 9.90 7.16 3.77
C HIS A 48 9.07 6.54 2.66
N ASP A 49 9.60 6.54 1.44
CA ASP A 49 8.88 6.07 0.27
C ASP A 49 9.51 4.79 -0.28
N LEU A 50 8.68 3.84 -0.66
CA LEU A 50 9.11 2.55 -1.22
C LEU A 50 8.31 2.15 -2.45
N HIS A 51 9.00 1.93 -3.57
CA HIS A 51 8.43 1.29 -4.75
C HIS A 51 8.96 -0.14 -4.89
N LEU A 52 8.10 -1.13 -4.72
CA LEU A 52 8.42 -2.55 -4.79
C LEU A 52 7.81 -3.20 -6.04
N ASP A 53 8.66 -3.90 -6.79
CA ASP A 53 8.26 -4.68 -7.95
C ASP A 53 8.77 -6.11 -7.83
N ALA A 54 7.85 -7.06 -7.68
CA ALA A 54 8.14 -8.48 -7.59
C ALA A 54 7.91 -9.15 -8.94
N ARG A 55 8.93 -9.84 -9.47
CA ARG A 55 8.89 -10.43 -10.82
C ARG A 55 9.50 -11.83 -10.85
N PRO A 56 9.01 -12.72 -11.75
CA PRO A 56 9.58 -14.05 -11.93
C PRO A 56 11.07 -14.00 -12.27
N GLY A 57 11.87 -14.74 -11.50
CA GLY A 57 13.31 -14.86 -11.74
C GLY A 57 14.11 -13.56 -11.60
N ALA A 58 13.52 -12.53 -10.97
CA ALA A 58 14.18 -11.25 -10.79
C ALA A 58 15.43 -11.38 -9.90
N ARG A 59 16.47 -10.63 -10.24
CA ARG A 59 17.61 -10.46 -9.34
C ARG A 59 17.21 -9.47 -8.24
N PRO A 60 17.43 -9.80 -6.96
CA PRO A 60 17.13 -8.88 -5.87
C PRO A 60 17.93 -7.59 -6.04
N ALA A 61 17.25 -6.46 -5.95
CA ALA A 61 17.88 -5.14 -6.02
C ALA A 61 17.19 -4.19 -5.05
N PHE A 62 17.97 -3.39 -4.33
CA PHE A 62 17.45 -2.35 -3.47
C PHE A 62 18.31 -1.10 -3.60
N ALA A 63 17.74 -0.06 -4.21
CA ALA A 63 18.45 1.17 -4.50
C ALA A 63 17.49 2.35 -4.60
N GLY A 64 18.01 3.53 -4.35
CA GLY A 64 17.23 4.76 -4.31
C GLY A 64 18.10 5.94 -3.91
N ARG A 65 17.48 6.93 -3.28
CA ARG A 65 18.14 8.15 -2.84
C ARG A 65 17.70 8.55 -1.45
N ALA A 66 18.64 9.10 -0.70
CA ALA A 66 18.36 9.98 0.41
C ALA A 66 18.11 11.38 -0.14
N CYS A 67 17.09 12.06 0.37
CA CYS A 67 16.73 13.42 0.02
C CYS A 67 16.53 14.25 1.28
N ALA A 68 17.15 15.43 1.33
CA ALA A 68 17.03 16.31 2.48
C ALA A 68 17.14 17.79 2.11
N SER A 69 16.66 18.66 2.99
CA SER A 69 16.81 20.11 2.87
C SER A 69 18.26 20.58 3.09
N ARG A 70 19.10 19.78 3.75
CA ARG A 70 20.50 20.09 4.04
C ARG A 70 21.37 18.84 3.92
N ALA A 71 22.59 19.01 3.42
CA ALA A 71 23.51 17.90 3.18
C ALA A 71 23.91 17.15 4.47
N ASP A 72 23.95 17.83 5.62
CA ASP A 72 24.30 17.21 6.90
C ASP A 72 23.24 16.22 7.42
N LEU A 73 22.00 16.31 6.94
CA LEU A 73 20.92 15.39 7.29
C LEU A 73 21.01 14.06 6.53
N LEU A 74 21.72 14.02 5.39
CA LEU A 74 21.81 12.81 4.55
C LEU A 74 22.51 11.65 5.27
N LYS A 75 23.43 11.94 6.18
CA LYS A 75 24.18 10.94 6.97
C LYS A 75 23.29 10.17 7.96
N ASP A 76 22.14 10.74 8.31
CA ASP A 76 21.20 10.15 9.26
C ASP A 76 20.17 9.27 8.57
N LEU A 77 20.11 9.32 7.24
CA LEU A 77 19.23 8.51 6.39
C LEU A 77 19.96 7.25 5.94
N THR A 78 19.69 6.14 6.64
CA THR A 78 20.35 4.85 6.43
C THR A 78 19.36 3.75 6.09
N VAL A 79 19.82 2.75 5.36
CA VAL A 79 19.06 1.52 5.11
C VAL A 79 19.80 0.39 5.79
N THR A 80 19.09 -0.38 6.61
CA THR A 80 19.63 -1.54 7.32
C THR A 80 18.88 -2.80 6.90
N GLN A 81 19.52 -3.96 7.08
CA GLN A 81 18.83 -5.24 6.97
C GLN A 81 19.21 -6.16 8.12
N GLN A 82 18.25 -6.96 8.58
CA GLN A 82 18.44 -7.96 9.61
C GLN A 82 17.65 -9.22 9.27
N ARG A 83 18.28 -10.38 9.49
CA ARG A 83 17.60 -11.67 9.36
C ARG A 83 16.94 -12.06 10.68
N SER A 84 15.71 -12.54 10.59
CA SER A 84 14.95 -13.16 11.68
C SER A 84 14.35 -14.46 11.19
N GLY A 85 15.06 -15.57 11.41
CA GLY A 85 14.68 -16.89 10.86
C GLY A 85 14.70 -16.92 9.33
N ASP A 86 13.56 -17.23 8.73
CA ASP A 86 13.32 -17.23 7.28
C ASP A 86 12.80 -15.88 6.74
N LYS A 87 12.80 -14.84 7.58
CA LYS A 87 12.40 -13.48 7.23
C LYS A 87 13.62 -12.56 7.12
N LEU A 88 13.77 -11.88 6.00
CA LEU A 88 14.66 -10.72 5.88
C LEU A 88 13.86 -9.46 6.23
N VAL A 89 14.33 -8.67 7.18
CA VAL A 89 13.77 -7.36 7.54
C VAL A 89 14.67 -6.28 6.96
N VAL A 90 14.12 -5.39 6.15
CA VAL A 90 14.80 -4.24 5.57
C VAL A 90 14.17 -3.00 6.16
N THR A 91 14.95 -2.18 6.85
CA THR A 91 14.45 -1.01 7.58
C THR A 91 15.03 0.25 6.97
N LEU A 92 14.14 1.20 6.63
CA LEU A 92 14.51 2.54 6.21
C LEU A 92 14.53 3.41 7.48
N GLU A 93 15.72 3.85 7.88
CA GLU A 93 15.95 4.53 9.15
C GLU A 93 16.31 5.99 8.93
N ALA A 94 15.67 6.87 9.71
CA ALA A 94 16.15 8.21 10.00
C ALA A 94 16.63 8.25 11.46
N ARG A 95 17.95 8.37 11.69
CA ARG A 95 18.50 8.37 13.04
C ARG A 95 18.05 9.61 13.82
N PRO A 96 17.44 9.47 15.00
CA PRO A 96 17.12 10.60 15.86
C PRO A 96 18.41 11.11 16.48
N GLY A 97 19.02 12.13 15.87
CA GLY A 97 20.28 12.71 16.33
C GLY A 97 20.54 14.17 15.93
N THR A 98 19.88 14.68 14.89
CA THR A 98 20.21 16.01 14.34
C THR A 98 19.00 16.94 14.19
N TRP A 99 17.77 16.44 14.41
CA TRP A 99 16.55 17.24 14.41
C TRP A 99 16.22 17.73 15.83
N THR A 100 16.98 18.69 16.34
CA THR A 100 16.57 19.45 17.52
C THR A 100 15.49 20.46 17.12
N GLY A 101 14.21 20.04 17.18
CA GLY A 101 12.97 20.80 17.47
C GLY A 101 12.67 22.20 16.92
N LEU A 102 13.52 22.84 16.11
CA LEU A 102 13.41 24.26 15.73
C LEU A 102 13.69 24.53 14.24
N GLY A 103 13.89 23.50 13.41
CA GLY A 103 14.19 23.65 11.98
C GLY A 103 13.09 23.09 11.08
N ASN A 104 12.64 23.89 10.10
CA ASN A 104 11.77 23.46 8.99
C ASN A 104 12.57 22.64 7.95
N GLY A 105 13.19 21.55 8.38
CA GLY A 105 13.91 20.64 7.49
C GLY A 105 13.00 19.51 7.00
N TYR A 106 13.36 18.89 5.88
CA TYR A 106 12.83 17.59 5.49
C TYR A 106 13.99 16.65 5.25
N ALA A 107 13.78 15.37 5.52
CA ALA A 107 14.74 14.30 5.28
C ALA A 107 13.96 13.00 5.08
N TYR A 108 14.06 12.38 3.91
CA TYR A 108 13.38 11.14 3.59
C TYR A 108 14.22 10.27 2.65
N LEU A 109 13.90 8.98 2.61
CA LEU A 109 14.42 8.01 1.67
C LEU A 109 13.35 7.75 0.59
N ASP A 110 13.76 7.72 -0.67
CA ASP A 110 12.94 7.32 -1.82
C ASP A 110 13.62 6.09 -2.42
N MET A 111 13.07 4.91 -2.11
CA MET A 111 13.70 3.62 -2.36
C MET A 111 12.91 2.81 -3.38
N ARG A 112 13.64 2.03 -4.18
CA ARG A 112 13.09 1.04 -5.09
C ARG A 112 13.62 -0.35 -4.74
N ALA A 113 12.71 -1.31 -4.64
CA ALA A 113 12.99 -2.71 -4.41
C ALA A 113 12.56 -3.54 -5.62
N THR A 114 13.40 -4.47 -6.04
CA THR A 114 13.00 -5.59 -6.90
C THR A 114 13.27 -6.88 -6.17
N VAL A 115 12.27 -7.76 -6.13
CA VAL A 115 12.37 -9.07 -5.48
C VAL A 115 11.82 -10.17 -6.41
N PRO A 116 12.26 -11.42 -6.24
CA PRO A 116 11.59 -12.57 -6.85
C PRO A 116 10.12 -12.66 -6.41
N ASP A 117 9.23 -13.12 -7.29
CA ASP A 117 7.80 -13.25 -7.00
C ASP A 117 7.43 -14.49 -6.15
N ASP A 118 8.38 -15.40 -5.93
CA ASP A 118 8.25 -16.56 -5.05
C ASP A 118 8.50 -16.25 -3.56
N VAL A 119 8.93 -15.03 -3.25
CA VAL A 119 9.10 -14.53 -1.87
C VAL A 119 7.82 -13.81 -1.44
N LEU A 120 7.40 -14.05 -0.19
CA LEU A 120 6.29 -13.32 0.43
C LEU A 120 6.73 -11.91 0.82
N VAL A 121 5.91 -10.91 0.47
CA VAL A 121 6.21 -9.51 0.78
C VAL A 121 5.39 -9.07 2.01
N GLN A 122 6.06 -8.45 2.98
CA GLN A 122 5.43 -7.74 4.08
C GLN A 122 5.81 -6.27 4.05
N LEU A 123 4.84 -5.39 4.17
CA LEU A 123 5.05 -3.95 4.25
C LEU A 123 4.58 -3.45 5.61
N LYS A 124 5.42 -2.69 6.28
CA LYS A 124 5.07 -1.93 7.48
C LYS A 124 5.34 -0.46 7.21
N VAL A 125 4.26 0.29 7.04
CA VAL A 125 4.30 1.67 6.57
C VAL A 125 3.88 2.58 7.71
N GLY A 126 4.73 3.56 8.03
CA GLY A 126 4.48 4.52 9.11
C GLY A 126 3.68 5.71 8.60
N SER A 127 4.37 6.73 8.11
CA SER A 127 3.80 7.98 7.61
C SER A 127 4.29 8.37 6.21
N GLY A 128 5.16 7.57 5.59
CA GLY A 128 5.50 7.71 4.18
C GLY A 128 4.73 6.69 3.34
N ASP A 129 5.04 6.58 2.06
CA ASP A 129 4.17 5.87 1.11
C ASP A 129 4.81 4.61 0.55
N ALA A 130 3.97 3.65 0.13
CA ALA A 130 4.46 2.45 -0.53
C ALA A 130 3.64 2.03 -1.75
N TRP A 131 4.34 1.63 -2.80
CA TRP A 131 3.76 1.02 -3.99
C TRP A 131 4.31 -0.39 -4.10
N ALA A 132 3.45 -1.38 -4.27
CA ALA A 132 3.88 -2.77 -4.40
C ALA A 132 3.13 -3.49 -5.51
N SER A 133 3.87 -4.24 -6.33
CA SER A 133 3.28 -4.99 -7.43
C SER A 133 3.91 -6.33 -7.71
N GLY A 134 3.13 -7.24 -8.31
CA GLY A 134 3.60 -8.48 -8.91
C GLY A 134 3.90 -9.64 -7.95
N ALA A 135 3.81 -9.43 -6.64
CA ALA A 135 4.14 -10.47 -5.65
C ALA A 135 3.15 -11.64 -5.68
N SER A 136 3.58 -12.82 -5.22
CA SER A 136 2.70 -13.97 -5.07
C SER A 136 1.65 -13.77 -3.98
N ALA A 137 2.03 -13.19 -2.85
CA ALA A 137 1.13 -12.75 -1.79
C ALA A 137 1.79 -11.60 -1.01
N LEU A 138 0.96 -10.78 -0.36
CA LEU A 138 1.40 -9.56 0.30
C LEU A 138 0.64 -9.30 1.60
N SER A 139 1.36 -8.91 2.66
CA SER A 139 0.77 -8.42 3.91
C SER A 139 1.16 -6.97 4.14
N ALA A 140 0.21 -6.09 4.51
CA ALA A 140 0.49 -4.68 4.74
C ALA A 140 -0.06 -4.21 6.10
N ASP A 141 0.75 -3.50 6.88
CA ASP A 141 0.39 -2.83 8.13
C ASP A 141 0.68 -1.34 7.99
N LEU A 142 -0.38 -0.54 7.89
CA LEU A 142 -0.32 0.90 7.59
C LEU A 142 -0.64 1.72 8.83
N GLY A 143 0.21 2.69 9.11
CA GLY A 143 -0.04 3.77 10.05
C GLY A 143 -0.90 4.86 9.43
N SER A 144 -0.25 5.95 9.01
CA SER A 144 -0.86 7.18 8.47
C SER A 144 -0.43 7.52 7.04
N GLY A 145 0.48 6.75 6.45
CA GLY A 145 0.87 6.91 5.05
C GLY A 145 0.06 6.00 4.12
N ASP A 146 0.22 6.21 2.82
CA ASP A 146 -0.64 5.62 1.81
C ASP A 146 0.03 4.43 1.12
N VAL A 147 -0.76 3.41 0.78
CA VAL A 147 -0.24 2.23 0.09
C VAL A 147 -1.08 1.88 -1.13
N ASP A 148 -0.38 1.61 -2.22
CA ASP A 148 -0.96 1.16 -3.48
C ASP A 148 -0.43 -0.24 -3.82
N ILE A 149 -1.34 -1.22 -3.92
CA ILE A 149 -1.04 -2.62 -4.17
C ILE A 149 -1.69 -3.04 -5.49
N ARG A 150 -0.89 -3.53 -6.43
CA ARG A 150 -1.38 -3.96 -7.75
C ARG A 150 -0.90 -5.34 -8.16
N ASN A 151 -1.72 -6.06 -8.92
CA ASN A 151 -1.31 -7.27 -9.64
C ASN A 151 -0.74 -8.38 -8.73
N ILE A 152 -1.36 -8.60 -7.56
CA ILE A 152 -0.95 -9.68 -6.66
C ILE A 152 -1.65 -10.98 -7.10
N LYS A 153 -0.86 -12.04 -7.32
CA LYS A 153 -1.42 -13.30 -7.84
C LYS A 153 -2.33 -13.98 -6.81
N GLY A 154 -1.91 -13.97 -5.56
CA GLY A 154 -2.57 -14.62 -4.43
C GLY A 154 -3.22 -13.62 -3.47
N ALA A 155 -3.14 -13.94 -2.19
CA ALA A 155 -3.82 -13.21 -1.14
C ALA A 155 -3.10 -11.90 -0.78
N VAL A 156 -3.90 -10.86 -0.54
CA VAL A 156 -3.48 -9.64 0.13
C VAL A 156 -4.15 -9.57 1.50
N THR A 157 -3.36 -9.45 2.56
CA THR A 157 -3.84 -9.19 3.92
C THR A 157 -3.43 -7.79 4.33
N ALA A 158 -4.35 -7.00 4.89
CA ALA A 158 -4.05 -5.63 5.25
C ALA A 158 -4.62 -5.21 6.61
N LYS A 159 -3.96 -4.26 7.25
CA LYS A 159 -4.47 -3.51 8.40
C LYS A 159 -4.15 -2.04 8.17
N VAL A 160 -5.15 -1.18 8.37
CA VAL A 160 -5.05 0.24 8.09
C VAL A 160 -5.38 1.06 9.35
N GLY A 161 -4.48 1.97 9.72
CA GLY A 161 -4.68 2.94 10.78
C GLY A 161 -5.50 4.13 10.29
N SER A 162 -4.81 5.17 9.84
CA SER A 162 -5.37 6.47 9.43
C SER A 162 -4.95 6.90 8.02
N GLY A 163 -4.07 6.15 7.34
CA GLY A 163 -3.73 6.39 5.93
C GLY A 163 -4.62 5.61 4.98
N ASP A 164 -4.37 5.71 3.69
CA ASP A 164 -5.22 5.12 2.65
C ASP A 164 -4.61 3.88 2.02
N LEU A 165 -5.48 2.95 1.59
CA LEU A 165 -5.07 1.72 0.92
C LEU A 165 -5.87 1.51 -0.38
N ASP A 166 -5.18 1.57 -1.51
CA ASP A 166 -5.70 1.18 -2.82
C ASP A 166 -5.17 -0.21 -3.21
N VAL A 167 -6.06 -1.17 -3.42
CA VAL A 167 -5.75 -2.53 -3.85
C VAL A 167 -6.44 -2.82 -5.17
N THR A 168 -5.69 -3.29 -6.18
CA THR A 168 -6.25 -3.61 -7.50
C THR A 168 -5.66 -4.91 -8.06
N ASP A 169 -6.52 -5.74 -8.67
CA ASP A 169 -6.14 -6.97 -9.42
C ASP A 169 -5.47 -8.06 -8.55
N VAL A 170 -6.15 -8.48 -7.49
CA VAL A 170 -5.63 -9.44 -6.50
C VAL A 170 -6.34 -10.79 -6.51
N GLY A 171 -5.66 -11.83 -6.01
CA GLY A 171 -6.23 -13.18 -5.91
C GLY A 171 -7.37 -13.26 -4.89
N SER A 172 -7.11 -12.85 -3.66
CA SER A 172 -8.11 -12.69 -2.60
C SER A 172 -7.71 -11.54 -1.69
N PHE A 173 -8.66 -11.00 -0.94
CA PHE A 173 -8.42 -9.86 -0.06
C PHE A 173 -8.92 -10.13 1.36
N ASP A 174 -8.08 -9.83 2.36
CA ASP A 174 -8.40 -9.97 3.78
C ASP A 174 -7.99 -8.69 4.52
N LEU A 175 -8.94 -7.80 4.73
CA LEU A 175 -8.76 -6.55 5.46
C LEU A 175 -9.09 -6.80 6.93
N LEU A 176 -8.07 -6.90 7.77
CA LEU A 176 -8.23 -7.24 9.18
C LEU A 176 -8.95 -6.14 9.97
N ALA A 177 -8.54 -4.89 9.78
CA ALA A 177 -9.16 -3.74 10.40
C ALA A 177 -8.81 -2.44 9.67
N VAL A 178 -9.73 -1.48 9.75
CA VAL A 178 -9.54 -0.08 9.34
C VAL A 178 -9.89 0.81 10.52
N GLY A 179 -9.00 1.74 10.86
CA GLY A 179 -9.24 2.76 11.88
C GLY A 179 -10.07 3.92 11.33
N SER A 180 -9.37 4.93 10.82
CA SER A 180 -9.94 6.21 10.35
C SER A 180 -9.54 6.57 8.92
N GLY A 181 -8.68 5.78 8.27
CA GLY A 181 -8.34 5.96 6.86
C GLY A 181 -9.25 5.17 5.94
N ASP A 182 -9.04 5.28 4.63
CA ASP A 182 -9.94 4.70 3.63
C ASP A 182 -9.32 3.51 2.91
N VAL A 183 -10.16 2.54 2.50
CA VAL A 183 -9.71 1.37 1.75
C VAL A 183 -10.54 1.18 0.50
N LYS A 184 -9.88 1.09 -0.64
CA LYS A 184 -10.48 0.78 -1.94
C LYS A 184 -9.88 -0.49 -2.49
N ALA A 185 -10.69 -1.54 -2.65
CA ALA A 185 -10.24 -2.81 -3.21
C ALA A 185 -11.06 -3.16 -4.47
N ARG A 186 -10.38 -3.29 -5.61
CA ARG A 186 -10.98 -3.55 -6.92
C ARG A 186 -10.43 -4.82 -7.57
N ASN A 187 -11.27 -5.50 -8.36
CA ASN A 187 -10.90 -6.66 -9.17
C ASN A 187 -10.30 -7.81 -8.34
N ILE A 188 -11.03 -8.26 -7.33
CA ILE A 188 -10.64 -9.38 -6.48
C ILE A 188 -11.14 -10.67 -7.14
N ARG A 189 -10.24 -11.57 -7.54
CA ARG A 189 -10.63 -12.79 -8.28
C ARG A 189 -11.40 -13.79 -7.43
N GLY A 190 -11.04 -13.89 -6.15
CA GLY A 190 -11.61 -14.80 -5.15
C GLY A 190 -12.52 -14.07 -4.17
N THR A 191 -12.44 -14.45 -2.89
CA THR A 191 -13.24 -13.86 -1.82
C THR A 191 -12.60 -12.60 -1.25
N ALA A 192 -13.44 -11.71 -0.73
CA ALA A 192 -13.03 -10.56 0.08
C ALA A 192 -13.53 -10.75 1.52
N LYS A 193 -12.64 -10.58 2.50
CA LYS A 193 -12.95 -10.57 3.92
C LYS A 193 -12.62 -9.21 4.51
N ILE A 194 -13.52 -8.67 5.30
CA ILE A 194 -13.42 -7.35 5.92
C ILE A 194 -13.73 -7.54 7.39
N GLY A 195 -12.77 -7.29 8.27
CA GLY A 195 -12.89 -7.55 9.71
C GLY A 195 -13.68 -6.46 10.42
N SER A 196 -13.00 -5.42 10.89
CA SER A 196 -13.62 -4.29 11.58
C SER A 196 -13.33 -2.95 10.91
N ILE A 197 -14.36 -2.17 10.63
CA ILE A 197 -14.26 -0.80 10.14
C ILE A 197 -14.58 0.13 11.32
N GLY A 198 -13.67 1.04 11.64
CA GLY A 198 -13.85 2.06 12.66
C GLY A 198 -14.70 3.21 12.14
N SER A 199 -14.03 4.32 11.82
CA SER A 199 -14.64 5.57 11.35
C SER A 199 -14.26 5.95 9.93
N GLY A 200 -13.33 5.23 9.30
CA GLY A 200 -12.98 5.41 7.89
C GLY A 200 -13.85 4.53 6.98
N ASP A 201 -13.70 4.70 5.67
CA ASP A 201 -14.60 4.09 4.69
C ASP A 201 -13.95 2.93 3.95
N VAL A 202 -14.76 1.94 3.56
CA VAL A 202 -14.28 0.80 2.77
C VAL A 202 -15.15 0.59 1.55
N ASP A 203 -14.55 0.68 0.37
CA ASP A 203 -15.16 0.35 -0.90
C ASP A 203 -14.54 -0.91 -1.50
N VAL A 204 -15.38 -1.92 -1.74
CA VAL A 204 -14.98 -3.18 -2.38
C VAL A 204 -15.79 -3.38 -3.66
N GLU A 205 -15.09 -3.41 -4.80
CA GLU A 205 -15.73 -3.52 -6.12
C GLU A 205 -15.18 -4.68 -6.94
N THR A 206 -16.06 -5.32 -7.71
CA THR A 206 -15.71 -6.40 -8.64
C THR A 206 -15.01 -7.56 -7.93
N VAL A 207 -15.81 -8.37 -7.23
CA VAL A 207 -15.36 -9.55 -6.48
C VAL A 207 -15.88 -10.81 -7.16
N GLY A 208 -15.00 -11.70 -7.59
CA GLY A 208 -15.39 -12.95 -8.25
C GLY A 208 -16.07 -13.94 -7.30
N GLY A 209 -15.66 -13.95 -6.03
CA GLY A 209 -16.20 -14.79 -4.97
C GLY A 209 -17.24 -14.09 -4.09
N ALA A 210 -17.34 -14.55 -2.84
CA ALA A 210 -18.18 -13.95 -1.81
C ALA A 210 -17.47 -12.81 -1.07
N VAL A 211 -18.27 -11.92 -0.46
CA VAL A 211 -17.80 -10.89 0.47
C VAL A 211 -18.32 -11.20 1.87
N GLU A 212 -17.42 -11.25 2.84
CA GLU A 212 -17.72 -11.40 4.26
C GLU A 212 -17.22 -10.16 5.00
N ALA A 213 -18.11 -9.42 5.64
CA ALA A 213 -17.78 -8.27 6.46
C ALA A 213 -18.22 -8.49 7.91
N GLY A 214 -17.34 -8.19 8.87
CA GLY A 214 -17.61 -8.30 10.29
C GLY A 214 -18.39 -7.09 10.81
N THR A 215 -17.68 -6.22 11.53
CA THR A 215 -18.29 -5.05 12.18
C THR A 215 -17.99 -3.78 11.42
N VAL A 216 -19.04 -3.05 11.05
CA VAL A 216 -18.92 -1.68 10.55
C VAL A 216 -19.32 -0.72 11.67
N GLY A 217 -18.40 0.12 12.11
CA GLY A 217 -18.59 1.06 13.21
C GLY A 217 -19.39 2.28 12.77
N SER A 218 -18.69 3.40 12.62
CA SER A 218 -19.24 4.70 12.24
C SER A 218 -18.90 5.13 10.81
N GLY A 219 -17.92 4.48 10.18
CA GLY A 219 -17.62 4.68 8.76
C GLY A 219 -18.52 3.83 7.86
N ASP A 220 -18.40 4.05 6.56
CA ASP A 220 -19.28 3.46 5.56
C ASP A 220 -18.66 2.23 4.87
N LEU A 221 -19.52 1.32 4.41
CA LEU A 221 -19.13 0.14 3.64
C LEU A 221 -19.88 0.11 2.30
N GLY A 222 -19.13 0.31 1.22
CA GLY A 222 -19.57 0.14 -0.16
C GLY A 222 -19.15 -1.24 -0.69
N ILE A 223 -20.11 -2.02 -1.20
CA ILE A 223 -19.85 -3.31 -1.84
C ILE A 223 -20.55 -3.33 -3.20
N ALA A 224 -19.81 -3.53 -4.29
CA ALA A 224 -20.37 -3.55 -5.64
C ALA A 224 -19.84 -4.69 -6.52
N GLY A 225 -20.70 -5.30 -7.32
CA GLY A 225 -20.30 -6.25 -8.37
C GLY A 225 -19.70 -7.54 -7.80
N VAL A 226 -20.49 -8.27 -7.00
CA VAL A 226 -20.06 -9.50 -6.32
C VAL A 226 -20.61 -10.71 -7.07
N GLY A 227 -19.76 -11.65 -7.47
CA GLY A 227 -20.14 -12.89 -8.13
C GLY A 227 -20.83 -13.88 -7.20
N GLY A 228 -20.41 -13.93 -5.93
CA GLY A 228 -21.00 -14.74 -4.86
C GLY A 228 -22.05 -14.00 -4.03
N GLY A 229 -22.21 -14.45 -2.77
CA GLY A 229 -23.06 -13.77 -1.78
C GLY A 229 -22.30 -12.73 -0.96
N VAL A 230 -23.06 -11.89 -0.27
CA VAL A 230 -22.57 -10.88 0.67
C VAL A 230 -23.13 -11.19 2.06
N THR A 231 -22.25 -11.33 3.04
CA THR A 231 -22.64 -11.44 4.46
C THR A 231 -21.99 -10.32 5.25
N VAL A 232 -22.80 -9.58 6.00
CA VAL A 232 -22.35 -8.54 6.92
C VAL A 232 -22.83 -8.87 8.32
N GLU A 233 -21.93 -9.00 9.29
CA GLU A 233 -22.31 -9.42 10.65
C GLU A 233 -23.06 -8.31 11.38
N SER A 234 -22.51 -7.09 11.40
CA SER A 234 -23.15 -5.96 12.06
C SER A 234 -22.77 -4.60 11.47
N ILE A 235 -23.77 -3.73 11.39
CA ILE A 235 -23.62 -2.31 11.08
C ILE A 235 -23.96 -1.50 12.33
N GLY A 236 -23.10 -0.57 12.72
CA GLY A 236 -23.29 0.36 13.82
C GLY A 236 -24.06 1.59 13.38
N SER A 237 -23.35 2.71 13.23
CA SER A 237 -23.88 4.03 12.90
C SER A 237 -23.61 4.46 11.46
N GLY A 238 -22.62 3.87 10.80
CA GLY A 238 -22.34 4.14 9.38
C GLY A 238 -23.29 3.41 8.44
N ASP A 239 -23.20 3.74 7.16
CA ASP A 239 -24.07 3.23 6.11
C ASP A 239 -23.48 2.01 5.39
N LEU A 240 -24.36 1.14 4.91
CA LEU A 240 -24.03 0.01 4.05
C LEU A 240 -24.71 0.19 2.69
N ASP A 241 -23.94 0.30 1.61
CA ASP A 241 -24.45 0.27 0.23
C ASP A 241 -23.98 -1.01 -0.49
N VAL A 242 -24.92 -1.86 -0.88
CA VAL A 242 -24.65 -3.12 -1.57
C VAL A 242 -25.29 -3.13 -2.96
N ARG A 243 -24.47 -3.24 -4.00
CA ARG A 243 -24.92 -3.22 -5.40
C ARG A 243 -24.46 -4.46 -6.16
N ASP A 244 -25.34 -4.97 -7.02
CA ASP A 244 -25.05 -6.00 -8.02
C ASP A 244 -24.43 -7.28 -7.44
N VAL A 245 -25.24 -8.06 -6.72
CA VAL A 245 -24.82 -9.29 -6.04
C VAL A 245 -25.38 -10.52 -6.75
N GLY A 246 -24.49 -11.44 -7.13
CA GLY A 246 -24.82 -12.68 -7.82
C GLY A 246 -25.51 -13.72 -6.94
N GLY A 247 -25.24 -13.71 -5.63
CA GLY A 247 -25.84 -14.60 -4.63
C GLY A 247 -26.76 -13.89 -3.63
N ASP A 248 -26.80 -14.42 -2.42
CA ASP A 248 -27.62 -13.90 -1.32
C ASP A 248 -26.97 -12.66 -0.67
N LEU A 249 -27.81 -11.78 -0.11
CA LEU A 249 -27.40 -10.72 0.81
C LEU A 249 -27.93 -11.04 2.22
N ARG A 250 -27.04 -11.16 3.19
CA ARG A 250 -27.38 -11.32 4.61
C ARG A 250 -26.74 -10.21 5.44
N VAL A 251 -27.55 -9.51 6.23
CA VAL A 251 -27.08 -8.59 7.26
C VAL A 251 -27.58 -9.08 8.61
N GLY A 252 -26.67 -9.28 9.57
CA GLY A 252 -27.01 -9.86 10.87
C GLY A 252 -27.67 -8.87 11.80
N ARG A 253 -27.03 -7.72 12.03
CA ARG A 253 -27.49 -6.67 12.96
C ARG A 253 -27.33 -5.29 12.34
N LYS A 254 -28.24 -4.38 12.68
CA LYS A 254 -28.13 -2.96 12.35
C LYS A 254 -28.34 -2.12 13.60
N GLY A 255 -27.54 -1.08 13.75
CA GLY A 255 -27.77 0.01 14.68
C GLY A 255 -28.61 1.09 14.02
N SER A 256 -28.09 2.31 14.06
CA SER A 256 -28.71 3.53 13.56
C SER A 256 -28.42 3.84 12.09
N GLY A 257 -27.41 3.21 11.49
CA GLY A 257 -27.07 3.42 10.08
C GLY A 257 -28.09 2.85 9.09
N ASP A 258 -28.01 3.31 7.85
CA ASP A 258 -28.88 2.86 6.77
C ASP A 258 -28.28 1.67 6.00
N ILE A 259 -29.15 0.78 5.53
CA ILE A 259 -28.79 -0.29 4.61
C ILE A 259 -29.51 -0.03 3.29
N ARG A 260 -28.73 0.24 2.25
CA ARG A 260 -29.21 0.37 0.88
C ARG A 260 -28.71 -0.83 0.09
N HIS A 261 -29.60 -1.42 -0.71
CA HIS A 261 -29.20 -2.49 -1.60
C HIS A 261 -29.94 -2.44 -2.93
N ARG A 262 -29.29 -2.89 -4.00
CA ARG A 262 -29.85 -2.99 -5.35
C ARG A 262 -29.21 -4.13 -6.12
N GLY A 263 -29.97 -4.78 -7.00
CA GLY A 263 -29.40 -5.76 -7.93
C GLY A 263 -28.93 -7.06 -7.26
N VAL A 264 -29.56 -7.47 -6.15
CA VAL A 264 -29.30 -8.77 -5.52
C VAL A 264 -30.11 -9.85 -6.25
N ARG A 265 -29.43 -10.88 -6.77
CA ARG A 265 -30.07 -11.98 -7.51
C ARG A 265 -30.60 -13.09 -6.60
N GLY A 266 -29.96 -13.31 -5.44
CA GLY A 266 -30.37 -14.30 -4.44
C GLY A 266 -31.36 -13.76 -3.40
N ALA A 267 -31.46 -14.46 -2.28
CA ALA A 267 -32.31 -14.06 -1.17
C ALA A 267 -31.71 -12.86 -0.42
N VAL A 268 -32.58 -11.95 0.03
CA VAL A 268 -32.21 -10.80 0.87
C VAL A 268 -32.74 -11.02 2.28
N SER A 269 -31.85 -11.05 3.26
CA SER A 269 -32.17 -11.17 4.69
C SER A 269 -31.57 -9.99 5.44
N LEU A 270 -32.42 -9.06 5.84
CA LEU A 270 -32.04 -7.87 6.61
C LEU A 270 -32.62 -7.92 8.02
N PRO A 271 -31.97 -7.31 9.02
CA PRO A 271 -32.53 -7.19 10.35
C PRO A 271 -33.83 -6.36 10.30
N ARG A 272 -34.80 -6.74 11.13
CA ARG A 272 -36.09 -6.03 11.20
C ARG A 272 -35.86 -4.60 11.70
N LYS A 273 -36.64 -3.65 11.17
CA LYS A 273 -36.78 -2.34 11.82
C LYS A 273 -37.66 -2.57 13.05
N ASP A 274 -37.11 -2.35 14.24
CA ASP A 274 -37.91 -2.23 15.47
C ASP A 274 -38.76 -0.95 15.41
#